data_AF-A0A6G0L753-F1
#
_entry.id   AF-A0A6G0L753-F1
#
_cell.length_a   1.000
_cell.length_b   1.000
_cell.length_c   1.000
_cell.angle_alpha   90.00
_cell.angle_beta   90.00
_cell.angle_gamma   90.00
#
_symmetry.space_group_name_H-M   'P 1'
#
loop_
_entity.id
_entity.type
_entity.pdbx_description
1 polymer ?
#
loop_
_entity_poly.entity_id
_entity_poly.type
_entity_poly.pdbx_seq_one_letter_code
_entity_poly.pdbx_strand_id
1 'polypeptide(L)'
;MLRELLARLSELEPPATSHVVGRLVVQAISVQYFVKYELKSHLDPSRDGCQEGFHCVKHAVNGQCDHEHEWSCGSCSALDRLCDEIGDIVNQSRQRETEEDAELASMTACLQRVGGQIFQKVKHAARGVWQHARIADTMIESVNNPVTKTSVIFVDLDHKQKILGRKLVENQMEYFGKAGMSLPGAMVMSAPRHDGTDEARDGNAESVGVLLHFVDMVVANGAQDVFQVISCLEALILVLHDRFPEANRMVLISDNASVFTGGEWIPWVIKLTRKYPHLRVSRYMNTEAPTGRDMLDAHFSFWNRKMDTFVRKDNAIQTPDDLYSALTDEGGVANTTTLLLGVDSLKASLFNNAKSSFSSKIKSGVRRIHDTVYE
;
A
#
# COMPACT_ATOMS: atom_id res chain seq x y z
N MET A 1 7.27 7.76 -23.06
CA MET A 1 7.42 9.17 -22.62
C MET A 1 8.87 9.62 -22.57
N LEU A 2 9.66 9.49 -21.48
CA LEU A 2 11.02 10.05 -21.46
C LEU A 2 11.95 9.45 -22.55
N ARG A 3 11.94 8.12 -22.74
CA ARG A 3 12.69 7.47 -23.83
C ARG A 3 12.25 7.91 -25.23
N GLU A 4 10.96 8.16 -25.39
CA GLU A 4 10.37 8.59 -26.66
C GLU A 4 10.72 10.05 -26.96
N LEU A 5 10.73 10.91 -25.94
CA LEU A 5 11.18 12.30 -26.06
C LEU A 5 12.65 12.38 -26.47
N LEU A 6 13.51 11.53 -25.86
CA LEU A 6 14.93 11.47 -26.20
C LEU A 6 15.18 10.90 -27.61
N ALA A 7 14.37 9.95 -28.05
CA ALA A 7 14.44 9.44 -29.43
C ALA A 7 14.10 10.54 -30.44
N ARG A 8 13.02 11.29 -30.22
CA ARG A 8 12.62 12.44 -31.07
C ARG A 8 13.68 13.54 -31.09
N LEU A 9 14.29 13.85 -29.93
CA LEU A 9 15.42 14.80 -29.87
C LEU A 9 16.63 14.34 -30.69
N SER A 10 16.90 13.03 -30.71
CA SER A 10 17.99 12.48 -31.52
C SER A 10 17.76 12.61 -33.03
N GLU A 11 16.50 12.71 -33.46
CA GLU A 11 16.14 12.87 -34.87
C GLU A 11 16.23 14.33 -35.32
N LEU A 12 15.99 15.29 -34.40
CA LEU A 12 16.04 16.73 -34.67
C LEU A 12 17.45 17.34 -34.56
N GLU A 13 18.32 16.75 -33.73
CA GLU A 13 19.66 17.29 -33.49
C GLU A 13 20.65 16.91 -34.61
N PRO A 14 21.45 17.86 -35.13
CA PRO A 14 22.47 17.56 -36.13
C PRO A 14 23.54 16.60 -35.58
N PRO A 15 24.28 15.87 -36.46
CA PRO A 15 25.28 14.88 -36.03
C PRO A 15 26.34 15.41 -35.05
N ALA A 16 26.66 16.71 -35.09
CA ALA A 16 27.61 17.35 -34.20
C ALA A 16 27.16 17.39 -32.72
N THR A 17 25.85 17.42 -32.45
CA THR A 17 25.25 17.46 -31.11
C THR A 17 24.74 16.10 -30.63
N SER A 18 24.93 15.04 -31.42
CA SER A 18 24.55 13.65 -31.07
C SER A 18 25.12 13.18 -29.72
N HIS A 19 26.33 13.64 -29.35
CA HIS A 19 26.94 13.33 -28.06
C HIS A 19 26.16 13.91 -26.85
N VAL A 20 25.47 15.04 -27.04
CA VAL A 20 24.65 15.70 -26.00
C VAL A 20 23.41 14.85 -25.73
N VAL A 21 22.72 14.40 -26.79
CA VAL A 21 21.56 13.51 -26.65
C VAL A 21 21.98 12.18 -26.01
N GLY A 22 23.13 11.63 -26.40
CA GLY A 22 23.70 10.44 -25.76
C GLY A 22 23.92 10.61 -24.24
N ARG A 23 24.44 11.76 -23.81
CA ARG A 23 24.59 12.10 -22.38
C ARG A 23 23.24 12.16 -21.66
N LEU A 24 22.23 12.78 -22.26
CA LEU A 24 20.88 12.87 -21.69
C LEU A 24 20.20 11.52 -21.56
N VAL A 25 20.44 10.58 -22.49
CA VAL A 25 19.97 9.20 -22.37
C VAL A 25 20.57 8.51 -21.14
N VAL A 26 21.87 8.67 -20.91
CA VAL A 26 22.52 8.11 -19.71
C VAL A 26 21.94 8.74 -18.44
N GLN A 27 21.79 10.07 -18.41
CA GLN A 27 21.22 10.78 -17.27
C GLN A 27 19.76 10.38 -16.99
N ALA A 28 18.95 10.18 -18.03
CA ALA A 28 17.59 9.69 -17.92
C ALA A 28 17.51 8.27 -17.34
N ILE A 29 18.45 7.39 -17.70
CA ILE A 29 18.56 6.05 -17.11
C ILE A 29 18.94 6.17 -15.63
N SER A 30 19.91 7.01 -15.29
CA SER A 30 20.31 7.25 -13.89
C SER A 30 19.16 7.82 -13.05
N VAL A 31 18.42 8.81 -13.56
CA VAL A 31 17.23 9.35 -12.92
C VAL A 31 16.15 8.29 -12.74
N GLN A 32 15.91 7.45 -13.76
CA GLN A 32 14.96 6.34 -13.65
C GLN A 32 15.38 5.35 -12.56
N TYR A 33 16.67 5.03 -12.47
CA TYR A 33 17.22 4.16 -11.44
C TYR A 33 17.05 4.77 -10.05
N PHE A 34 17.47 6.02 -9.87
CA PHE A 34 17.35 6.78 -8.63
C PHE A 34 15.89 6.78 -8.12
N VAL A 35 14.93 7.22 -8.96
CA VAL A 35 13.51 7.28 -8.59
C VAL A 35 12.95 5.91 -8.21
N LYS A 36 13.45 4.83 -8.81
CA LYS A 36 12.92 3.48 -8.57
C LYS A 36 13.52 2.81 -7.33
N TYR A 37 14.80 3.03 -7.04
CA TYR A 37 15.53 2.22 -6.07
C TYR A 37 16.16 3.02 -4.93
N GLU A 38 16.56 4.27 -5.15
CA GLU A 38 17.35 5.05 -4.19
C GLU A 38 16.54 6.18 -3.54
N LEU A 39 15.52 6.71 -4.21
CA LEU A 39 14.77 7.87 -3.76
C LEU A 39 14.20 7.70 -2.34
N LYS A 40 13.76 6.50 -1.95
CA LYS A 40 13.20 6.26 -0.62
C LYS A 40 14.21 6.51 0.51
N SER A 41 15.49 6.21 0.32
CA SER A 41 16.52 6.46 1.36
C SER A 41 16.90 7.94 1.46
N HIS A 42 16.64 8.72 0.42
CA HIS A 42 16.77 10.17 0.44
C HIS A 42 15.59 10.85 1.13
N LEU A 43 14.46 10.14 1.29
CA LEU A 43 13.25 10.60 1.97
C LEU A 43 13.16 10.13 3.42
N ASP A 44 14.29 9.68 3.99
CA ASP A 44 14.37 9.07 5.31
C ASP A 44 13.90 10.05 6.42
N PRO A 45 12.90 9.65 7.25
CA PRO A 45 12.40 10.46 8.36
C PRO A 45 13.46 10.82 9.40
N SER A 46 14.55 10.04 9.52
CA SER A 46 15.68 10.38 10.40
C SER A 46 16.41 11.66 9.99
N ARG A 47 16.15 12.16 8.77
CA ARG A 47 16.66 13.42 8.24
C ARG A 47 15.65 14.56 8.34
N ASP A 48 14.68 14.48 9.26
CA ASP A 48 13.73 15.57 9.47
C ASP A 48 14.45 16.91 9.71
N GLY A 49 13.95 17.98 9.10
CA GLY A 49 14.59 19.30 9.10
C GLY A 49 15.75 19.48 8.12
N CYS A 50 16.05 18.50 7.27
CA CYS A 50 17.03 18.66 6.19
C CYS A 50 16.58 19.75 5.19
N GLN A 51 17.48 20.67 4.83
CA GLN A 51 17.24 21.73 3.85
C GLN A 51 17.63 21.33 2.43
N GLU A 52 18.09 20.10 2.22
CA GLU A 52 18.62 19.62 0.95
C GLU A 52 17.50 19.10 0.03
N GLY A 53 17.25 19.76 -1.10
CA GLY A 53 16.33 19.37 -2.18
C GLY A 53 15.14 18.51 -1.74
N PHE A 54 15.08 17.28 -2.26
CA PHE A 54 14.00 16.33 -1.93
C PHE A 54 14.16 15.59 -0.60
N HIS A 55 15.23 15.82 0.17
CA HIS A 55 15.34 15.26 1.52
C HIS A 55 14.40 15.99 2.48
N CYS A 56 14.12 17.27 2.22
CA CYS A 56 13.03 17.97 2.87
C CYS A 56 11.68 17.37 2.41
N VAL A 57 11.03 16.59 3.29
CA VAL A 57 9.72 15.98 2.96
C VAL A 57 8.67 17.03 2.62
N LYS A 58 8.66 18.16 3.35
CA LYS A 58 7.71 19.27 3.13
C LYS A 58 7.87 19.80 1.70
N HIS A 59 9.10 19.99 1.25
CA HIS A 59 9.38 20.37 -0.15
C HIS A 59 9.01 19.26 -1.14
N ALA A 60 9.40 18.01 -0.85
CA ALA A 60 9.10 16.86 -1.70
C ALA A 60 7.60 16.67 -1.96
N VAL A 61 6.74 17.01 -0.98
CA VAL A 61 5.28 16.99 -1.12
C VAL A 61 4.66 18.31 -1.63
N ASN A 62 5.49 19.31 -1.93
CA ASN A 62 5.10 20.68 -2.33
C ASN A 62 4.29 21.43 -1.25
N GLY A 63 4.70 21.25 0.00
CA GLY A 63 4.29 22.05 1.14
C GLY A 63 5.13 23.32 1.30
N GLN A 64 4.66 24.24 2.15
CA GLN A 64 5.39 25.46 2.49
C GLN A 64 6.48 25.16 3.50
N CYS A 65 7.67 25.70 3.25
CA CYS A 65 8.84 25.60 4.12
C CYS A 65 9.24 26.99 4.60
N ASP A 66 9.86 27.05 5.77
CA ASP A 66 10.40 28.24 6.42
C ASP A 66 11.90 28.46 6.13
N HIS A 67 12.46 27.68 5.19
CA HIS A 67 13.86 27.70 4.78
C HIS A 67 13.99 27.60 3.26
N GLU A 68 15.14 28.00 2.75
CA GLU A 68 15.53 27.79 1.35
C GLU A 68 16.08 26.38 1.17
N HIS A 69 15.98 25.86 -0.05
CA HIS A 69 16.44 24.51 -0.35
C HIS A 69 17.75 24.54 -1.13
N GLU A 70 18.76 23.86 -0.59
CA GLU A 70 20.03 23.66 -1.27
C GLU A 70 19.98 22.39 -2.15
N TRP A 71 20.56 22.45 -3.35
CA TRP A 71 20.63 21.33 -4.28
C TRP A 71 22.03 20.71 -4.34
N SER A 72 22.63 20.50 -3.17
CA SER A 72 23.96 19.87 -3.01
C SER A 72 23.94 18.36 -3.33
N CYS A 73 22.79 17.69 -3.16
CA CYS A 73 22.64 16.28 -3.50
C CYS A 73 22.72 16.08 -5.02
N GLY A 74 23.76 15.40 -5.49
CA GLY A 74 23.95 15.08 -6.91
C GLY A 74 22.75 14.36 -7.53
N SER A 75 22.17 13.36 -6.84
CA SER A 75 21.04 12.59 -7.36
C SER A 75 19.74 13.38 -7.40
N CYS A 76 19.44 14.17 -6.36
CA CYS A 76 18.24 15.01 -6.34
C CYS A 76 18.34 16.14 -7.36
N SER A 77 19.50 16.81 -7.44
CA SER A 77 19.72 17.88 -8.42
C SER A 77 19.70 17.37 -9.87
N ALA A 78 20.17 16.14 -10.12
CA ALA A 78 20.08 15.53 -11.45
C ALA A 78 18.64 15.30 -11.91
N LEU A 79 17.70 15.08 -10.98
CA LEU A 79 16.27 14.95 -11.26
C LEU A 79 15.67 16.27 -11.77
N ASP A 80 16.02 17.37 -11.09
CA ASP A 80 15.56 18.73 -11.40
C ASP A 80 16.17 19.20 -12.73
N ARG A 81 17.49 19.09 -12.86
CA ARG A 81 18.24 19.52 -14.04
C ARG A 81 17.90 18.78 -15.32
N LEU A 82 17.53 17.50 -15.26
CA LEU A 82 17.24 16.71 -16.47
C LEU A 82 16.13 17.34 -17.31
N CYS A 83 15.07 17.83 -16.67
CA CYS A 83 13.97 18.46 -17.38
C CYS A 83 14.38 19.82 -17.96
N ASP A 84 15.19 20.59 -17.24
CA ASP A 84 15.70 21.88 -17.71
C ASP A 84 16.64 21.72 -18.90
N GLU A 85 17.61 20.79 -18.84
CA GLU A 85 18.54 20.54 -19.95
C GLU A 85 17.81 20.08 -21.22
N ILE A 86 16.77 19.25 -21.08
CA ILE A 86 15.94 18.86 -22.23
C ILE A 86 15.15 20.07 -22.75
N GLY A 87 14.59 20.89 -21.86
CA GLY A 87 13.85 22.09 -22.20
C GLY A 87 14.69 23.11 -22.97
N ASP A 88 15.94 23.31 -22.55
CA ASP A 88 16.89 24.20 -23.21
C ASP A 88 17.19 23.77 -24.64
N ILE A 89 17.38 22.47 -24.88
CA ILE A 89 17.61 21.94 -26.23
C ILE A 89 16.37 22.13 -27.11
N VAL A 90 15.18 21.81 -26.60
CA VAL A 90 13.92 22.02 -27.33
C VAL A 90 13.74 23.50 -27.68
N ASN A 91 14.03 24.41 -26.75
CA ASN A 91 13.95 25.85 -26.97
C ASN A 91 14.98 26.36 -27.97
N GLN A 92 16.21 25.86 -27.92
CA GLN A 92 17.26 26.20 -28.90
C GLN A 92 16.87 25.75 -30.31
N SER A 93 16.31 24.56 -30.46
CA SER A 93 15.83 24.05 -31.75
C SER A 93 14.66 24.88 -32.28
N ARG A 94 13.73 25.30 -31.41
CA ARG A 94 12.66 26.24 -31.76
C ARG A 94 13.17 27.59 -32.25
N GLN A 95 14.26 28.10 -31.70
CA GLN A 95 14.85 29.37 -32.14
C GLN A 95 15.55 29.29 -33.51
N ARG A 96 15.92 28.08 -33.97
CA ARG A 96 16.51 27.86 -35.30
C ARG A 96 15.46 27.77 -36.40
N GLU A 97 14.23 27.41 -36.06
CA GLU A 97 13.12 27.28 -37.01
C GLU A 97 12.30 28.56 -37.10
N THR A 98 11.92 28.95 -38.32
CA THR A 98 11.18 30.19 -38.60
C THR A 98 9.65 30.02 -38.58
N GLU A 99 9.15 28.77 -38.51
CA GLU A 99 7.72 28.45 -38.41
C GLU A 99 7.44 27.66 -37.11
N GLU A 100 6.23 27.77 -36.55
CA GLU A 100 5.83 26.95 -35.41
C GLU A 100 5.71 25.48 -35.82
N ASP A 101 6.76 24.70 -35.55
CA ASP A 101 6.72 23.25 -35.73
C ASP A 101 5.81 22.60 -34.68
N ALA A 102 4.77 21.92 -35.18
CA ALA A 102 3.84 21.14 -34.39
C ALA A 102 4.56 20.04 -33.58
N GLU A 103 5.69 19.51 -34.06
CA GLU A 103 6.48 18.51 -33.34
C GLU A 103 7.19 19.13 -32.13
N LEU A 104 7.82 20.31 -32.25
CA LEU A 104 8.42 21.01 -31.10
C LEU A 104 7.39 21.40 -30.02
N ALA A 105 6.18 21.79 -30.44
CA ALA A 105 5.07 22.04 -29.52
C ALA A 105 4.64 20.75 -28.78
N SER A 106 4.54 19.64 -29.51
CA SER A 106 4.24 18.30 -28.95
C SER A 106 5.32 17.83 -27.97
N MET A 107 6.60 18.05 -28.28
CA MET A 107 7.73 17.72 -27.42
C MET A 107 7.74 18.55 -26.13
N THR A 108 7.43 19.85 -26.22
CA THR A 108 7.27 20.73 -25.05
C THR A 108 6.15 20.21 -24.13
N ALA A 109 4.99 19.86 -24.69
CA ALA A 109 3.89 19.28 -23.94
C ALA A 109 4.23 17.90 -23.35
N CYS A 110 5.06 17.10 -24.04
CA CYS A 110 5.58 15.84 -23.53
C CYS A 110 6.52 16.08 -22.33
N LEU A 111 7.45 17.02 -22.44
CA LEU A 111 8.40 17.38 -21.37
C LEU A 111 7.69 17.84 -20.11
N GLN A 112 6.70 18.74 -20.23
CA GLN A 112 5.89 19.19 -19.09
C GLN A 112 5.18 18.02 -18.39
N ARG A 113 4.63 17.07 -19.16
CA ARG A 113 4.01 15.86 -18.61
C ARG A 113 5.03 14.95 -17.93
N VAL A 114 6.22 14.78 -18.50
CA VAL A 114 7.30 13.99 -17.91
C VAL A 114 7.76 14.58 -16.59
N GLY A 115 8.08 15.89 -16.56
CA GLY A 115 8.46 16.59 -15.33
C GLY A 115 7.37 16.46 -14.27
N GLY A 116 6.12 16.74 -14.64
CA GLY A 116 4.96 16.55 -13.75
C GLY A 116 4.88 15.13 -13.17
N GLN A 117 5.03 14.09 -14.00
CA GLN A 117 4.99 12.69 -13.54
C GLN A 117 6.14 12.33 -12.61
N ILE A 118 7.35 12.82 -12.87
CA ILE A 118 8.52 12.62 -12.02
C ILE A 118 8.25 13.22 -10.63
N PHE A 119 7.85 14.49 -10.56
CA PHE A 119 7.51 15.14 -9.30
C PHE A 119 6.33 14.47 -8.58
N GLN A 120 5.30 14.03 -9.29
CA GLN A 120 4.20 13.26 -8.67
C GLN A 120 4.69 11.95 -8.07
N LYS A 121 5.68 11.29 -8.69
CA LYS A 121 6.28 10.08 -8.15
C LYS A 121 7.12 10.35 -6.90
N VAL A 122 7.83 11.47 -6.85
CA VAL A 122 8.53 11.94 -5.64
C VAL A 122 7.54 12.20 -4.51
N LYS A 123 6.47 12.97 -4.76
CA LYS A 123 5.40 13.23 -3.80
C LYS A 123 4.80 11.94 -3.24
N HIS A 124 4.53 10.99 -4.14
CA HIS A 124 3.98 9.70 -3.77
C HIS A 124 4.94 8.88 -2.88
N ALA A 125 6.22 8.80 -3.25
CA ALA A 125 7.23 8.12 -2.45
C ALA A 125 7.41 8.77 -1.07
N ALA A 126 7.46 10.10 -1.02
CA ALA A 126 7.60 10.89 0.22
C ALA A 126 6.46 10.61 1.20
N ARG A 127 5.21 10.67 0.73
CA ARG A 127 4.05 10.31 1.56
C ARG A 127 4.12 8.89 2.06
N GLY A 128 4.46 7.93 1.19
CA GLY A 128 4.59 6.53 1.57
C GLY A 128 5.60 6.34 2.70
N VAL A 129 6.84 6.78 2.52
CA VAL A 129 7.91 6.62 3.53
C VAL A 129 7.50 7.21 4.88
N TRP A 130 6.98 8.44 4.89
CA TRP A 130 6.65 9.14 6.12
C TRP A 130 5.38 8.62 6.81
N GLN A 131 4.40 8.12 6.05
CA GLN A 131 3.24 7.45 6.63
C GLN A 131 3.66 6.18 7.37
N HIS A 132 4.53 5.35 6.77
CA HIS A 132 5.03 4.12 7.41
C HIS A 132 5.85 4.42 8.66
N ALA A 133 6.70 5.43 8.59
CA ALA A 133 7.46 5.90 9.74
C ALA A 133 6.55 6.30 10.89
N ARG A 134 5.51 7.10 10.61
CA ARG A 134 4.57 7.54 11.65
C ARG A 134 3.75 6.39 12.25
N ILE A 135 3.40 5.39 11.43
CA ILE A 135 2.75 4.16 11.90
C ILE A 135 3.69 3.41 12.85
N ALA A 136 4.95 3.22 12.45
CA ALA A 136 5.97 2.56 13.26
C ALA A 136 6.21 3.29 14.59
N ASP A 137 6.35 4.62 14.57
CA ASP A 137 6.50 5.44 15.79
C ASP A 137 5.30 5.26 16.74
N THR A 138 4.08 5.36 16.21
CA THR A 138 2.84 5.18 17.00
C THR A 138 2.82 3.79 17.65
N MET A 139 3.30 2.79 16.95
CA MET A 139 3.40 1.43 17.45
C MET A 139 4.48 1.26 18.52
N ILE A 140 5.68 1.80 18.29
CA ILE A 140 6.78 1.79 19.26
C ILE A 140 6.37 2.51 20.54
N GLU A 141 5.78 3.70 20.43
CA GLU A 141 5.21 4.45 21.56
C GLU A 141 4.19 3.61 22.34
N SER A 142 3.31 2.88 21.63
CA SER A 142 2.26 2.07 22.24
C SER A 142 2.81 0.84 22.96
N VAL A 143 3.82 0.17 22.40
CA VAL A 143 4.46 -1.03 22.99
C VAL A 143 5.37 -0.66 24.16
N ASN A 144 5.99 0.53 24.15
CA ASN A 144 6.86 0.99 25.23
C ASN A 144 6.10 1.62 26.41
N ASN A 145 4.84 2.02 26.22
CA ASN A 145 4.03 2.59 27.29
C ASN A 145 3.30 1.48 28.08
N PRO A 146 3.56 1.33 29.40
CA PRO A 146 2.97 0.25 30.22
C PRO A 146 1.43 0.21 30.24
N VAL A 147 0.76 1.36 30.01
CA VAL A 147 -0.71 1.46 29.97
C VAL A 147 -1.26 0.94 28.65
N THR A 148 -0.53 1.14 27.55
CA THR A 148 -1.00 0.81 26.20
C THR A 148 -0.44 -0.49 25.66
N LYS A 149 0.68 -0.98 26.21
CA LYS A 149 1.48 -2.10 25.69
C LYS A 149 0.65 -3.33 25.33
N THR A 150 -0.23 -3.76 26.24
CA THR A 150 -1.09 -4.94 26.04
C THR A 150 -2.53 -4.56 25.68
N SER A 151 -2.92 -3.30 25.85
CA SER A 151 -4.28 -2.84 25.60
C SER A 151 -4.54 -2.37 24.17
N VAL A 152 -3.49 -2.17 23.37
CA VAL A 152 -3.57 -1.70 21.99
C VAL A 152 -2.97 -2.74 21.04
N ILE A 153 -3.71 -3.06 19.97
CA ILE A 153 -3.23 -3.86 18.85
C ILE A 153 -3.29 -3.07 17.54
N PHE A 154 -2.32 -3.29 16.66
CA PHE A 154 -2.27 -2.71 15.32
C PHE A 154 -2.67 -3.78 14.32
N VAL A 155 -3.54 -3.43 13.38
CA VAL A 155 -4.12 -4.39 12.43
C VAL A 155 -4.02 -3.82 11.04
N ASP A 156 -3.13 -4.39 10.24
CA ASP A 156 -2.95 -4.06 8.83
C ASP A 156 -3.83 -4.97 7.97
N LEU A 157 -4.69 -4.35 7.17
CA LEU A 157 -5.68 -5.00 6.31
C LEU A 157 -5.27 -4.86 4.84
N ASP A 158 -5.26 -5.97 4.13
CA ASP A 158 -5.13 -5.97 2.68
C ASP A 158 -6.09 -6.98 2.05
N HIS A 159 -6.29 -6.80 0.77
CA HIS A 159 -7.04 -7.71 -0.06
C HIS A 159 -6.10 -8.34 -1.08
N LYS A 160 -5.80 -9.65 -0.91
CA LYS A 160 -5.04 -10.36 -1.93
C LYS A 160 -5.79 -10.35 -3.25
N GLN A 161 -5.05 -10.23 -4.35
CA GLN A 161 -5.59 -10.43 -5.69
C GLN A 161 -6.27 -11.80 -5.79
N LYS A 162 -7.39 -11.85 -6.53
CA LYS A 162 -8.26 -13.01 -6.70
C LYS A 162 -7.48 -14.32 -6.87
N ILE A 163 -7.82 -15.31 -6.05
CA ILE A 163 -7.26 -16.66 -6.18
C ILE A 163 -8.10 -17.42 -7.20
N LEU A 164 -7.47 -17.84 -8.29
CA LEU A 164 -8.10 -18.72 -9.27
C LEU A 164 -8.03 -20.15 -8.76
N GLY A 165 -9.08 -20.93 -9.01
CA GLY A 165 -9.08 -22.37 -8.73
C GLY A 165 -7.96 -23.09 -9.48
N ARG A 166 -7.43 -24.16 -8.88
CA ARG A 166 -6.29 -24.94 -9.38
C ARG A 166 -6.54 -26.44 -9.25
N LYS A 167 -6.03 -27.21 -10.22
CA LYS A 167 -5.92 -28.67 -10.20
C LYS A 167 -4.49 -29.08 -10.60
N LEU A 168 -4.13 -30.34 -10.36
CA LEU A 168 -2.81 -30.86 -10.73
C LEU A 168 -2.62 -30.88 -12.26
N VAL A 169 -3.70 -31.21 -12.98
CA VAL A 169 -3.79 -31.17 -14.44
C VAL A 169 -5.00 -30.34 -14.82
N GLU A 170 -4.81 -29.32 -15.66
CA GLU A 170 -5.89 -28.46 -16.15
C GLU A 170 -5.89 -28.40 -17.66
N ASN A 171 -7.08 -28.57 -18.25
CA ASN A 171 -7.25 -28.40 -19.67
C ASN A 171 -7.39 -26.92 -20.04
N GLN A 172 -6.95 -26.54 -21.23
CA GLN A 172 -6.96 -25.15 -21.70
C GLN A 172 -8.36 -24.50 -21.66
N MET A 173 -9.44 -25.28 -21.83
CA MET A 173 -10.81 -24.79 -21.71
C MET A 173 -11.23 -24.50 -20.27
N GLU A 174 -10.72 -25.25 -19.29
CA GLU A 174 -11.05 -25.05 -17.87
C GLU A 174 -10.40 -23.77 -17.31
N TYR A 175 -9.33 -23.30 -17.95
CA TYR A 175 -8.63 -22.08 -17.56
C TYR A 175 -9.41 -20.80 -17.87
N PHE A 176 -10.27 -20.82 -18.89
CA PHE A 176 -10.99 -19.63 -19.36
C PHE A 176 -12.25 -19.36 -18.52
N GLY A 177 -12.36 -18.17 -17.93
CA GLY A 177 -13.57 -17.73 -17.22
C GLY A 177 -13.70 -18.19 -15.77
N LYS A 178 -12.63 -18.69 -15.13
CA LYS A 178 -12.65 -19.05 -13.71
C LYS A 178 -13.07 -17.87 -12.82
N ALA A 179 -14.05 -18.12 -11.97
CA ALA A 179 -14.39 -17.19 -10.90
C ALA A 179 -13.23 -17.14 -9.89
N GLY A 180 -12.81 -15.93 -9.54
CA GLY A 180 -11.78 -15.73 -8.52
C GLY A 180 -12.36 -15.78 -7.12
N MET A 181 -11.74 -16.55 -6.23
CA MET A 181 -12.02 -16.59 -4.81
C MET A 181 -11.42 -15.36 -4.11
N SER A 182 -12.16 -14.85 -3.14
CA SER A 182 -11.85 -13.63 -2.40
C SER A 182 -11.14 -13.99 -1.09
N LEU A 183 -9.99 -13.38 -0.83
CA LEU A 183 -9.20 -13.65 0.36
C LEU A 183 -8.59 -12.35 0.95
N PRO A 184 -9.37 -11.60 1.73
CA PRO A 184 -8.83 -10.60 2.64
C PRO A 184 -7.88 -11.23 3.66
N GLY A 185 -6.86 -10.48 4.05
CA GLY A 185 -5.92 -10.86 5.10
C GLY A 185 -5.74 -9.72 6.09
N ALA A 186 -5.42 -10.08 7.33
CA ALA A 186 -5.02 -9.15 8.36
C ALA A 186 -3.68 -9.56 8.97
N MET A 187 -2.77 -8.61 9.15
CA MET A 187 -1.57 -8.76 9.98
C MET A 187 -1.81 -7.99 11.27
N VAL A 188 -1.77 -8.72 12.38
CA VAL A 188 -1.94 -8.20 13.72
C VAL A 188 -0.57 -8.08 14.36
N MET A 189 -0.26 -6.88 14.81
CA MET A 189 0.95 -6.53 15.50
C MET A 189 0.59 -6.13 16.94
N SER A 190 1.22 -6.79 17.90
CA SER A 190 0.96 -6.57 19.33
C SER A 190 2.24 -6.72 20.14
N ALA A 191 2.26 -6.21 21.38
CA ALA A 191 3.37 -6.49 22.28
C ALA A 191 3.38 -7.97 22.70
N PRO A 192 4.56 -8.60 22.85
CA PRO A 192 4.69 -9.92 23.44
C PRO A 192 4.06 -9.95 24.83
N ARG A 193 3.38 -11.06 25.14
CA ARG A 193 3.01 -11.35 26.51
C ARG A 193 4.29 -11.65 27.28
N HIS A 194 4.53 -10.93 28.36
CA HIS A 194 5.47 -11.39 29.38
C HIS A 194 4.70 -12.31 30.32
N ASP A 195 4.27 -13.47 29.82
CA ASP A 195 4.03 -14.56 30.76
C ASP A 195 5.41 -15.11 31.14
N GLY A 196 5.65 -15.37 32.43
CA GLY A 196 6.93 -15.88 32.92
C GLY A 196 7.28 -17.30 32.44
N THR A 197 6.74 -17.70 31.28
CA THR A 197 6.82 -19.03 30.67
C THR A 197 7.53 -19.03 29.32
N ASP A 198 7.79 -17.86 28.72
CA ASP A 198 8.76 -17.76 27.64
C ASP A 198 10.15 -17.99 28.24
N GLU A 199 10.59 -19.26 28.16
CA GLU A 199 11.98 -19.63 28.39
C GLU A 199 12.86 -18.64 27.63
N ALA A 200 13.59 -17.83 28.39
CA ALA A 200 14.60 -16.92 27.91
C ALA A 200 15.56 -17.70 26.98
N ARG A 201 15.25 -17.67 25.68
CA ARG A 201 16.16 -18.11 24.64
C ARG A 201 17.24 -17.05 24.54
N ASP A 202 18.32 -17.37 25.23
CA ASP A 202 19.61 -16.69 25.28
C ASP A 202 19.59 -15.24 25.76
N GLY A 203 20.30 -15.04 26.87
CA GLY A 203 20.58 -13.73 27.42
C GLY A 203 21.32 -12.84 26.42
N ASN A 204 21.07 -11.53 26.58
CA ASN A 204 21.62 -10.40 25.83
C ASN A 204 20.78 -9.88 24.65
N ALA A 205 19.51 -9.56 24.90
CA ALA A 205 18.90 -8.29 24.50
C ALA A 205 17.55 -8.15 25.21
N GLU A 206 17.28 -7.02 25.88
CA GLU A 206 15.91 -6.53 26.05
C GLU A 206 15.37 -6.19 24.65
N SER A 207 15.09 -7.20 23.82
CA SER A 207 14.42 -6.97 22.56
C SER A 207 12.96 -6.67 22.89
N VAL A 208 12.57 -5.40 22.71
CA VAL A 208 11.17 -5.01 22.57
C VAL A 208 10.63 -5.75 21.35
N GLY A 209 10.20 -7.00 21.57
CA GLY A 209 9.65 -7.83 20.50
C GLY A 209 8.32 -7.26 20.04
N VAL A 210 7.94 -7.59 18.81
CA VAL A 210 6.58 -7.44 18.30
C VAL A 210 6.09 -8.84 17.98
N LEU A 211 4.93 -9.20 18.52
CA LEU A 211 4.24 -10.42 18.12
C LEU A 211 3.47 -10.15 16.83
N LEU A 212 3.75 -10.96 15.80
CA LEU A 212 3.00 -10.99 14.54
C LEU A 212 2.04 -12.17 14.54
N HIS A 213 0.77 -11.90 14.29
CA HIS A 213 -0.26 -12.90 14.05
C HIS A 213 -1.02 -12.57 12.77
N PHE A 214 -1.29 -13.57 11.94
CA PHE A 214 -2.02 -13.38 10.69
C PHE A 214 -3.44 -13.94 10.80
N VAL A 215 -4.39 -13.29 10.15
CA VAL A 215 -5.75 -13.80 10.01
C VAL A 215 -6.12 -13.84 8.53
N ASP A 216 -6.36 -15.04 8.01
CA ASP A 216 -6.71 -15.29 6.62
C ASP A 216 -8.21 -15.47 6.52
N MET A 217 -8.90 -14.67 5.72
CA MET A 217 -10.38 -14.65 5.69
C MET A 217 -10.89 -15.15 4.35
N VAL A 218 -11.12 -16.45 4.23
CA VAL A 218 -11.68 -17.08 3.02
C VAL A 218 -13.17 -16.77 2.95
N VAL A 219 -13.61 -16.04 1.92
CA VAL A 219 -15.03 -15.66 1.79
C VAL A 219 -15.78 -16.65 0.91
N ALA A 220 -16.75 -17.34 1.50
CA ALA A 220 -17.54 -18.41 0.87
C ALA A 220 -18.53 -17.88 -0.18
N ASN A 221 -19.15 -16.75 0.09
CA ASN A 221 -20.15 -16.13 -0.77
C ASN A 221 -20.05 -14.60 -0.67
N GLY A 222 -20.24 -13.91 -1.80
CA GLY A 222 -20.28 -12.45 -1.82
C GLY A 222 -19.61 -11.85 -3.04
N ALA A 223 -20.06 -10.65 -3.42
CA ALA A 223 -19.31 -9.78 -4.31
C ALA A 223 -18.18 -9.12 -3.53
N GLN A 224 -17.09 -8.74 -4.22
CA GLN A 224 -16.02 -7.92 -3.66
C GLN A 224 -16.50 -6.48 -3.47
N ASP A 225 -17.34 -6.27 -2.46
CA ASP A 225 -17.89 -4.97 -2.12
C ASP A 225 -17.52 -4.56 -0.69
N VAL A 226 -17.87 -3.31 -0.35
CA VAL A 226 -17.61 -2.75 0.97
C VAL A 226 -18.28 -3.57 2.08
N PHE A 227 -19.41 -4.22 1.81
CA PHE A 227 -20.12 -5.03 2.80
C PHE A 227 -19.38 -6.33 3.13
N GLN A 228 -18.75 -6.97 2.14
CA GLN A 228 -17.86 -8.11 2.34
C GLN A 228 -16.74 -7.75 3.33
N VAL A 229 -16.07 -6.61 3.12
CA VAL A 229 -14.95 -6.16 3.97
C VAL A 229 -15.42 -5.78 5.37
N ILE A 230 -16.59 -5.15 5.51
CA ILE A 230 -17.20 -4.88 6.83
C ILE A 230 -17.49 -6.19 7.57
N SER A 231 -17.99 -7.21 6.88
CA SER A 231 -18.27 -8.53 7.46
C SER A 231 -16.96 -9.22 7.91
N CYS A 232 -15.90 -9.07 7.12
CA CYS A 232 -14.56 -9.56 7.48
C CYS A 232 -14.02 -8.84 8.72
N LEU A 233 -14.14 -7.51 8.81
CA LEU A 233 -13.71 -6.75 9.98
C LEU A 233 -14.51 -7.13 11.24
N GLU A 234 -15.81 -7.37 11.13
CA GLU A 234 -16.63 -7.85 12.23
C GLU A 234 -16.16 -9.22 12.74
N ALA A 235 -15.92 -10.18 11.84
CA ALA A 235 -15.38 -11.49 12.19
C ALA A 235 -13.98 -11.38 12.82
N LEU A 236 -13.14 -10.49 12.28
CA LEU A 236 -11.81 -10.23 12.80
C LEU A 236 -11.88 -9.71 14.24
N ILE A 237 -12.72 -8.73 14.55
CA ILE A 237 -12.89 -8.22 15.93
C ILE A 237 -13.22 -9.35 16.91
N LEU A 238 -14.11 -10.27 16.53
CA LEU A 238 -14.49 -11.40 17.38
C LEU A 238 -13.30 -12.33 17.65
N VAL A 239 -12.53 -12.66 16.62
CA VAL A 239 -11.35 -13.54 16.74
C VAL A 239 -10.24 -12.86 17.55
N LEU A 240 -10.02 -11.56 17.34
CA LEU A 240 -8.99 -10.82 18.06
C LEU A 240 -9.35 -10.60 19.52
N HIS A 241 -10.63 -10.45 19.87
CA HIS A 241 -11.04 -10.37 21.27
C HIS A 241 -10.72 -11.65 22.05
N ASP A 242 -10.94 -12.82 21.44
CA ASP A 242 -10.60 -14.12 22.04
C ASP A 242 -9.08 -14.33 22.14
N ARG A 243 -8.35 -13.94 21.10
CA ARG A 243 -6.88 -14.13 21.03
C ARG A 243 -6.11 -13.14 21.91
N PHE A 244 -6.58 -11.90 21.98
CA PHE A 244 -5.97 -10.78 22.70
C PHE A 244 -6.95 -10.19 23.73
N PRO A 245 -7.37 -10.96 24.75
CA PRO A 245 -8.34 -10.53 25.77
C PRO A 245 -7.93 -9.26 26.53
N GLU A 246 -6.63 -8.94 26.62
CA GLU A 246 -6.14 -7.71 27.25
C GLU A 246 -6.33 -6.47 26.36
N ALA A 247 -6.46 -6.66 25.05
CA ALA A 247 -6.62 -5.59 24.09
C ALA A 247 -8.03 -5.01 24.16
N ASN A 248 -8.11 -3.69 24.33
CA ASN A 248 -9.37 -2.95 24.30
C ASN A 248 -9.44 -1.91 23.18
N ARG A 249 -8.32 -1.67 22.51
CA ARG A 249 -8.18 -0.73 21.40
C ARG A 249 -7.48 -1.39 20.23
N MET A 250 -8.03 -1.12 19.05
CA MET A 250 -7.50 -1.52 17.76
C MET A 250 -7.15 -0.27 16.96
N VAL A 251 -5.98 -0.29 16.34
CA VAL A 251 -5.55 0.70 15.36
C VAL A 251 -5.55 0.01 14.01
N LEU A 252 -6.49 0.42 13.14
CA LEU A 252 -6.61 -0.14 11.80
C LEU A 252 -5.67 0.56 10.84
N ILE A 253 -5.02 -0.22 9.99
CA ILE A 253 -4.16 0.22 8.90
C ILE A 253 -4.66 -0.46 7.62
N SER A 254 -4.67 0.25 6.50
CA SER A 254 -4.87 -0.37 5.19
C SER A 254 -4.20 0.45 4.09
N ASP A 255 -4.19 -0.10 2.87
CA ASP A 255 -3.91 0.68 1.68
C ASP A 255 -5.13 1.49 1.21
N ASN A 256 -4.90 2.32 0.19
CA ASN A 256 -5.91 3.19 -0.40
C ASN A 256 -6.85 2.47 -1.40
N ALA A 257 -7.10 1.17 -1.23
CA ALA A 257 -8.10 0.47 -2.02
C ALA A 257 -9.50 1.06 -1.81
N SER A 258 -10.30 1.06 -2.87
CA SER A 258 -11.63 1.70 -2.88
C SER A 258 -12.59 1.16 -1.83
N VAL A 259 -12.41 -0.09 -1.40
CA VAL A 259 -13.19 -0.74 -0.35
C VAL A 259 -12.94 -0.15 1.05
N PHE A 260 -11.74 0.39 1.30
CA PHE A 260 -11.34 1.01 2.56
C PHE A 260 -11.46 2.55 2.54
N THR A 261 -11.70 3.14 1.36
CA THR A 261 -11.82 4.60 1.19
C THR A 261 -13.22 5.06 0.80
N GLY A 262 -14.17 4.15 0.65
CA GLY A 262 -15.56 4.49 0.37
C GLY A 262 -16.14 5.37 1.47
N GLY A 263 -17.02 6.32 1.11
CA GLY A 263 -17.69 7.19 2.10
C GLY A 263 -18.51 6.40 3.13
N GLU A 264 -18.82 5.14 2.84
CA GLU A 264 -19.50 4.21 3.72
C GLU A 264 -18.58 3.55 4.76
N TRP A 265 -17.27 3.47 4.51
CA TRP A 265 -16.33 2.75 5.40
C TRP A 265 -16.33 3.31 6.81
N ILE A 266 -16.08 4.61 6.95
CA ILE A 266 -15.91 5.28 8.26
C ILE A 266 -17.17 5.17 9.14
N PRO A 267 -18.39 5.49 8.65
CA PRO A 267 -19.61 5.31 9.44
C PRO A 267 -19.80 3.88 9.95
N TRP A 268 -19.38 2.88 9.16
CA TRP A 268 -19.49 1.48 9.56
C TRP A 268 -18.44 1.06 10.58
N VAL A 269 -17.21 1.54 10.46
CA VAL A 269 -16.18 1.36 11.50
C VAL A 269 -16.67 1.93 12.84
N ILE A 270 -17.31 3.11 12.84
CA ILE A 270 -17.92 3.69 14.04
C ILE A 270 -19.00 2.76 14.62
N LYS A 271 -19.87 2.23 13.76
CA LYS A 271 -20.95 1.33 14.18
C LYS A 271 -20.41 0.03 14.77
N LEU A 272 -19.40 -0.58 14.15
CA LEU A 272 -18.73 -1.78 14.67
C LEU A 272 -18.08 -1.51 16.02
N THR A 273 -17.37 -0.38 16.15
CA THR A 273 -16.73 0.05 17.40
C THR A 273 -17.73 0.19 18.55
N ARG A 274 -18.93 0.71 18.28
CA ARG A 274 -20.01 0.79 19.28
C ARG A 274 -20.61 -0.57 19.61
N LYS A 275 -20.73 -1.46 18.62
CA LYS A 275 -21.27 -2.80 18.79
C LYS A 275 -20.33 -3.70 19.61
N TYR A 276 -19.03 -3.52 19.46
CA TYR A 276 -17.99 -4.30 20.12
C TYR A 276 -17.14 -3.40 21.04
N PRO A 277 -17.72 -2.92 22.17
CA PRO A 277 -17.05 -1.95 23.03
C PRO A 277 -15.83 -2.52 23.77
N HIS A 278 -15.64 -3.84 23.76
CA HIS A 278 -14.51 -4.54 24.36
C HIS A 278 -13.25 -4.51 23.50
N LEU A 279 -13.36 -4.28 22.19
CA LEU A 279 -12.22 -4.09 21.29
C LEU A 279 -12.61 -3.03 20.25
N ARG A 280 -12.33 -1.78 20.60
CA ARG A 280 -12.79 -0.61 19.85
C ARG A 280 -11.79 -0.19 18.80
N VAL A 281 -12.24 0.19 17.61
CA VAL A 281 -11.37 0.90 16.67
C VAL A 281 -11.15 2.30 17.20
N SER A 282 -9.92 2.60 17.61
CA SER A 282 -9.53 3.90 18.18
C SER A 282 -8.93 4.84 17.12
N ARG A 283 -8.31 4.26 16.09
CA ARG A 283 -7.72 5.01 14.99
C ARG A 283 -7.75 4.18 13.71
N TYR A 284 -7.91 4.84 12.57
CA TYR A 284 -7.76 4.25 11.25
C TYR A 284 -6.79 5.08 10.42
N MET A 285 -5.70 4.45 9.98
CA MET A 285 -4.64 5.05 9.17
C MET A 285 -4.66 4.42 7.77
N ASN A 286 -4.68 5.25 6.74
CA ASN A 286 -4.75 4.80 5.34
C ASN A 286 -3.51 5.26 4.58
N THR A 287 -2.75 4.28 4.09
CA THR A 287 -1.47 4.45 3.42
C THR A 287 -1.64 4.66 1.91
N GLU A 288 -0.74 5.43 1.29
CA GLU A 288 -0.72 5.59 -0.16
C GLU A 288 -0.46 4.23 -0.85
N ALA A 289 -1.38 3.79 -1.70
CA ALA A 289 -1.19 2.59 -2.50
C ALA A 289 -0.11 2.82 -3.57
N PRO A 290 0.91 1.95 -3.77
CA PRO A 290 1.20 0.66 -3.13
C PRO A 290 2.47 0.74 -2.26
N THR A 291 2.51 1.63 -1.27
CA THR A 291 3.75 1.94 -0.54
C THR A 291 4.01 1.07 0.70
N GLY A 292 3.05 0.24 1.12
CA GLY A 292 3.07 -0.52 2.38
C GLY A 292 3.03 -2.04 2.26
N ARG A 293 3.72 -2.62 1.29
CA ARG A 293 3.44 -3.98 0.82
C ARG A 293 4.63 -4.93 0.86
N ASP A 294 5.08 -5.27 2.07
CA ASP A 294 6.14 -6.27 2.22
C ASP A 294 5.69 -7.46 3.08
N MET A 295 5.24 -7.27 4.32
CA MET A 295 5.02 -8.41 5.24
C MET A 295 3.74 -9.22 4.96
N LEU A 296 2.61 -8.55 4.73
CA LEU A 296 1.37 -9.27 4.41
C LEU A 296 1.43 -9.87 3.00
N ASP A 297 2.07 -9.21 2.05
CA ASP A 297 2.36 -9.77 0.71
C ASP A 297 3.32 -10.98 0.79
N ALA A 298 4.33 -10.92 1.65
CA ALA A 298 5.19 -12.07 1.95
C ALA A 298 4.39 -13.21 2.59
N HIS A 299 3.47 -12.91 3.53
CA HIS A 299 2.54 -13.88 4.10
C HIS A 299 1.71 -14.56 3.00
N PHE A 300 1.14 -13.77 2.09
CA PHE A 300 0.38 -14.24 0.94
C PHE A 300 1.17 -15.13 -0.02
N SER A 301 2.51 -15.13 0.03
CA SER A 301 3.36 -16.06 -0.73
C SER A 301 3.36 -17.47 -0.13
N PHE A 302 3.20 -17.61 1.20
CA PHE A 302 3.08 -18.91 1.85
C PHE A 302 1.77 -19.60 1.47
N TRP A 303 0.69 -18.84 1.26
CA TRP A 303 -0.57 -19.39 0.75
C TRP A 303 -0.40 -20.08 -0.60
N ASN A 304 0.32 -19.46 -1.53
CA ASN A 304 0.61 -20.08 -2.83
C ASN A 304 1.30 -21.43 -2.64
N ARG A 305 2.28 -21.50 -1.73
CA ARG A 305 2.98 -22.76 -1.41
C ARG A 305 2.05 -23.81 -0.79
N LYS A 306 1.15 -23.43 0.12
CA LYS A 306 0.15 -24.34 0.72
C LYS A 306 -0.81 -24.87 -0.34
N MET A 307 -1.35 -24.01 -1.18
CA MET A 307 -2.23 -24.39 -2.29
C MET A 307 -1.53 -25.35 -3.27
N ASP A 308 -0.30 -25.05 -3.67
CA ASP A 308 0.45 -25.90 -4.60
C ASP A 308 0.78 -27.27 -3.97
N THR A 309 1.07 -27.31 -2.67
CA THR A 309 1.32 -28.55 -1.93
C THR A 309 0.05 -29.38 -1.82
N PHE A 310 -1.09 -28.75 -1.51
CA PHE A 310 -2.38 -29.40 -1.42
C PHE A 310 -2.78 -30.04 -2.76
N VAL A 311 -2.58 -29.32 -3.86
CA VAL A 311 -2.86 -29.83 -5.22
C VAL A 311 -1.93 -30.96 -5.62
N ARG A 312 -0.65 -30.94 -5.20
CA ARG A 312 0.30 -32.06 -5.45
C ARG A 312 -0.07 -33.35 -4.74
N LYS A 313 -0.94 -33.30 -3.72
CA LYS A 313 -1.52 -34.48 -3.06
C LYS A 313 -2.76 -35.00 -3.79
N ASP A 314 -2.94 -34.62 -5.05
CA ASP A 314 -4.08 -34.98 -5.91
C ASP A 314 -5.43 -34.40 -5.45
N ASN A 315 -5.40 -33.32 -4.65
CA ASN A 315 -6.58 -32.52 -4.34
C ASN A 315 -6.81 -31.42 -5.39
N ALA A 316 -8.01 -30.84 -5.40
CA ALA A 316 -8.36 -29.70 -6.23
C ALA A 316 -8.86 -28.54 -5.38
N ILE A 317 -8.58 -27.31 -5.81
CA ILE A 317 -9.10 -26.09 -5.19
C ILE A 317 -10.04 -25.44 -6.18
N GLN A 318 -11.35 -25.61 -6.01
CA GLN A 318 -12.37 -25.07 -6.93
C GLN A 318 -13.37 -24.15 -6.21
N THR A 319 -13.53 -24.35 -4.91
CA THR A 319 -14.46 -23.62 -4.05
C THR A 319 -13.73 -22.95 -2.89
N PRO A 320 -14.34 -21.94 -2.25
CA PRO A 320 -13.81 -21.36 -1.01
C PRO A 320 -13.59 -22.40 0.10
N ASP A 321 -14.44 -23.43 0.21
CA ASP A 321 -14.26 -24.54 1.15
C ASP A 321 -13.00 -25.35 0.85
N ASP A 322 -12.70 -25.60 -0.44
CA ASP A 322 -11.44 -26.25 -0.84
C ASP A 322 -10.24 -25.37 -0.52
N LEU A 323 -10.37 -24.05 -0.71
CA LEU A 323 -9.31 -23.09 -0.40
C LEU A 323 -9.04 -23.05 1.12
N TYR A 324 -10.09 -23.01 1.94
CA TYR A 324 -9.98 -23.11 3.39
C TYR A 324 -9.30 -24.43 3.80
N SER A 325 -9.70 -25.54 3.20
CA SER A 325 -9.11 -26.86 3.43
C SER A 325 -7.61 -26.86 3.06
N ALA A 326 -7.24 -26.27 1.94
CA ALA A 326 -5.85 -26.16 1.50
C ALA A 326 -4.98 -25.29 2.44
N LEU A 327 -5.54 -24.20 2.97
CA LEU A 327 -4.84 -23.30 3.88
C LEU A 327 -4.69 -23.88 5.28
N THR A 328 -5.58 -24.80 5.69
CA THR A 328 -5.57 -25.44 7.02
C THR A 328 -4.97 -26.86 7.02
N ASP A 329 -4.71 -27.44 5.84
CA ASP A 329 -4.06 -28.74 5.66
C ASP A 329 -2.75 -28.83 6.47
N GLU A 330 -2.44 -29.99 7.06
CA GLU A 330 -1.22 -30.23 7.84
C GLU A 330 -0.88 -29.14 8.89
N GLY A 331 -1.89 -28.64 9.61
CA GLY A 331 -1.70 -27.64 10.67
C GLY A 331 -1.59 -26.19 10.17
N GLY A 332 -1.81 -25.96 8.86
CA GLY A 332 -1.93 -24.64 8.27
C GLY A 332 -0.63 -23.86 8.09
N VAL A 333 -0.72 -22.53 8.19
CA VAL A 333 0.43 -21.60 8.18
C VAL A 333 0.76 -21.19 9.61
N ALA A 334 2.05 -21.11 9.94
CA ALA A 334 2.50 -20.78 11.29
C ALA A 334 2.03 -19.38 11.72
N ASN A 335 1.62 -19.25 12.99
CA ASN A 335 1.10 -18.01 13.57
C ASN A 335 -0.09 -17.42 12.81
N THR A 336 -0.91 -18.26 12.17
CA THR A 336 -2.04 -17.82 11.37
C THR A 336 -3.35 -18.45 11.84
N THR A 337 -4.41 -17.65 11.88
CA THR A 337 -5.79 -18.12 12.02
C THR A 337 -6.47 -18.03 10.66
N THR A 338 -6.93 -19.16 10.12
CA THR A 338 -7.72 -19.16 8.88
C THR A 338 -9.20 -19.23 9.22
N LEU A 339 -10.00 -18.36 8.62
CA LEU A 339 -11.45 -18.28 8.78
C LEU A 339 -12.13 -18.60 7.46
N LEU A 340 -13.24 -19.34 7.52
CA LEU A 340 -14.19 -19.46 6.42
C LEU A 340 -15.42 -18.61 6.76
N LEU A 341 -15.64 -17.55 5.99
CA LEU A 341 -16.65 -16.53 6.27
C LEU A 341 -17.79 -16.58 5.26
N GLY A 342 -19.01 -16.63 5.78
CA GLY A 342 -20.22 -16.41 4.99
C GLY A 342 -20.70 -14.95 5.10
N VAL A 343 -21.02 -14.31 3.98
CA VAL A 343 -21.69 -13.01 3.94
C VAL A 343 -23.20 -13.22 3.98
N ASP A 344 -23.85 -12.58 4.96
CA ASP A 344 -25.30 -12.57 5.09
C ASP A 344 -25.94 -11.74 3.97
N SER A 345 -26.58 -12.41 3.02
CA SER A 345 -27.14 -11.80 1.82
C SER A 345 -28.31 -10.84 2.13
N LEU A 346 -29.07 -11.11 3.19
CA LEU A 346 -30.15 -10.24 3.62
C LEU A 346 -29.59 -8.93 4.18
N LYS A 347 -28.58 -9.01 5.06
CA LYS A 347 -27.90 -7.81 5.57
C LYS A 347 -27.17 -7.05 4.47
N ALA A 348 -26.58 -7.73 3.49
CA ALA A 348 -25.95 -7.12 2.33
C ALA A 348 -26.97 -6.32 1.49
N SER A 349 -28.16 -6.88 1.26
CA SER A 349 -29.24 -6.20 0.54
C SER A 349 -29.70 -4.95 1.31
N LEU A 350 -29.95 -5.09 2.62
CA LEU A 350 -30.33 -3.96 3.48
C LEU A 350 -29.25 -2.87 3.50
N PHE A 351 -27.98 -3.25 3.54
CA PHE A 351 -26.84 -2.33 3.45
C PHE A 351 -26.85 -1.56 2.12
N ASN A 352 -27.00 -2.26 1.00
CA ASN A 352 -26.97 -1.63 -0.32
C ASN A 352 -28.15 -0.66 -0.53
N ASN A 353 -29.31 -0.99 0.02
CA ASN A 353 -30.47 -0.09 0.04
C ASN A 353 -30.18 1.17 0.89
N ALA A 354 -29.65 1.00 2.11
CA ALA A 354 -29.28 2.13 2.97
C ALA A 354 -28.17 3.01 2.37
N LYS A 355 -27.19 2.39 1.69
CA LYS A 355 -26.10 3.06 0.98
C LYS A 355 -26.64 4.04 -0.06
N SER A 356 -27.59 3.63 -0.89
CA SER A 356 -28.18 4.52 -1.92
C SER A 356 -28.74 5.83 -1.33
N SER A 357 -29.34 5.75 -0.14
CA SER A 357 -29.84 6.92 0.60
C SER A 357 -28.72 7.76 1.20
N PHE A 358 -27.68 7.12 1.75
CA PHE A 358 -26.56 7.78 2.41
C PHE A 358 -25.60 8.47 1.43
N SER A 359 -25.22 7.82 0.32
CA SER A 359 -24.32 8.39 -0.68
C SER A 359 -24.91 9.65 -1.33
N SER A 360 -26.24 9.83 -1.34
CA SER A 360 -26.88 11.07 -1.79
C SER A 360 -26.59 12.27 -0.88
N LYS A 361 -26.34 12.03 0.42
CA LYS A 361 -26.13 13.06 1.46
C LYS A 361 -24.65 13.44 1.65
N ILE A 362 -23.71 12.54 1.34
CA ILE A 362 -22.25 12.76 1.50
C ILE A 362 -21.58 13.32 0.22
N LYS A 363 -22.35 13.71 -0.80
CA LYS A 363 -21.83 14.14 -2.12
C LYS A 363 -20.94 15.39 -2.15
N SER A 364 -20.68 16.06 -1.03
CA SER A 364 -19.73 17.18 -0.98
C SER A 364 -18.92 17.17 0.31
N GLY A 365 -17.63 16.80 0.23
CA GLY A 365 -16.65 17.28 1.21
C GLY A 365 -15.45 16.37 1.45
N VAL A 366 -15.62 15.05 1.46
CA VAL A 366 -14.58 14.15 1.95
C VAL A 366 -14.18 13.17 0.86
N ARG A 367 -13.08 13.46 0.16
CA ARG A 367 -12.58 12.60 -0.94
C ARG A 367 -11.56 11.57 -0.46
N ARG A 368 -10.77 11.86 0.58
CA ARG A 368 -9.75 10.98 1.16
C ARG A 368 -9.51 11.35 2.62
N ILE A 369 -9.55 10.36 3.52
CA ILE A 369 -9.11 10.50 4.91
C ILE A 369 -7.97 9.53 5.12
N HIS A 370 -6.81 10.07 5.51
CA HIS A 370 -5.58 9.31 5.75
C HIS A 370 -5.40 8.92 7.21
N ASP A 371 -6.07 9.63 8.11
CA ASP A 371 -6.01 9.40 9.55
C ASP A 371 -7.34 9.81 10.18
N THR A 372 -8.00 8.86 10.84
CA THR A 372 -9.24 9.09 11.58
C THR A 372 -9.04 8.65 13.02
N VAL A 373 -9.24 9.55 13.98
CA VAL A 373 -9.30 9.20 15.40
C VAL A 373 -10.77 9.04 15.79
N TYR A 374 -11.10 7.92 16.42
CA TYR A 374 -12.42 7.62 16.93
C TYR A 374 -12.37 7.77 18.45
N GLU A 375 -13.00 8.84 18.97
CA GLU A 375 -13.15 9.08 20.42
C GLU A 375 -14.27 8.24 21.03
#